data_AF-G4Z4V7-F1
#
_entry.id   AF-G4Z4V7-F1
#
_cell.length_a   1.000
_cell.length_b   1.000
_cell.length_c   1.000
_cell.angle_alpha   90.00
_cell.angle_beta   90.00
_cell.angle_gamma   90.00
#
_symmetry.space_group_name_H-M   'P 1'
#
loop_
_entity.id
_entity.type
_entity.pdbx_description
1 polymer ?
#
loop_
_entity_poly.entity_id
_entity_poly.type
_entity_poly.pdbx_seq_one_letter_code
_entity_poly.pdbx_strand_id
1 'polypeptide(L)'
;MARRRGGGSQSLRPIRKRKKASDRKTAAYKRAVAILGEERVQQIRRDWDSWDTSYGGKEWQQSEGVVLQLLQLGLSERVIRAIIPVGGSRVARLRKVLEVGIESLHTRRAKLTPWHAFTEDDVARFKAHCATWILEDGFTCAHRHPRQYFTEPKLTWKIVHARYVDDIARINPDARTLSYSHFIQYKQDYFPGVRLKRTAEDICDCCVRLDILFQQPDISEEEREVVLLEKRTHLNEAIAQRRFVQLCQRLYGFACASADFI
;
A
#
# COMPACT_ATOMS: atom_id res chain seq x y z
N MET A 1 -4.54 -42.60 47.15
CA MET A 1 -5.45 -42.44 45.98
C MET A 1 -6.73 -41.74 46.43
N ALA A 2 -6.88 -40.45 46.16
CA ALA A 2 -8.05 -39.67 46.56
C ALA A 2 -8.91 -39.33 45.34
N ARG A 3 -10.11 -39.91 45.25
CA ARG A 3 -11.12 -39.59 44.23
C ARG A 3 -11.82 -38.28 44.59
N ARG A 4 -11.65 -37.23 43.76
CA ARG A 4 -12.43 -36.00 43.84
C ARG A 4 -13.83 -36.25 43.25
N ARG A 5 -14.88 -36.01 44.04
CA ARG A 5 -16.28 -36.08 43.63
C ARG A 5 -16.62 -34.92 42.69
N GLY A 6 -17.32 -35.26 41.60
CA GLY A 6 -17.66 -34.38 40.49
C GLY A 6 -18.70 -33.30 40.82
N GLY A 7 -18.68 -32.27 39.98
CA GLY A 7 -19.45 -31.05 40.08
C GLY A 7 -20.95 -31.21 39.90
N GLY A 8 -21.69 -30.35 40.61
CA GLY A 8 -23.14 -30.21 40.50
C GLY A 8 -23.56 -29.58 39.17
N SER A 9 -24.48 -30.25 38.49
CA SER A 9 -25.10 -29.84 37.23
C SER A 9 -25.96 -28.57 37.39
N GLN A 10 -25.66 -27.52 36.61
CA GLN A 10 -26.49 -26.30 36.50
C GLN A 10 -27.76 -26.51 35.62
N SER A 11 -28.38 -27.70 35.63
CA SER A 11 -29.42 -28.06 34.65
C SER A 11 -30.86 -27.65 35.03
N LEU A 12 -31.09 -27.00 36.18
CA LEU A 12 -32.44 -26.69 36.68
C LEU A 12 -32.82 -25.19 36.66
N ARG A 13 -32.19 -24.36 35.84
CA ARG A 13 -32.68 -22.99 35.62
C ARG A 13 -33.75 -23.00 34.51
N PRO A 14 -35.01 -22.59 34.76
CA PRO A 14 -36.02 -22.53 33.72
C PRO A 14 -35.57 -21.61 32.59
N ILE A 15 -35.55 -22.15 31.37
CA ILE A 15 -35.19 -21.43 30.15
C ILE A 15 -36.22 -20.30 29.97
N ARG A 16 -35.78 -19.05 30.17
CA ARG A 16 -36.60 -17.87 29.84
C ARG A 16 -36.93 -17.93 28.35
N LYS A 17 -38.22 -18.15 28.00
CA LYS A 17 -38.72 -18.10 26.62
C LYS A 17 -38.29 -16.76 26.00
N ARG A 18 -37.35 -16.81 25.05
CA ARG A 18 -36.91 -15.62 24.31
C ARG A 18 -38.10 -15.10 23.49
N LYS A 19 -38.57 -13.88 23.77
CA LYS A 19 -39.57 -13.20 22.92
C LYS A 19 -39.10 -13.16 21.47
N LYS A 20 -40.03 -13.37 20.53
CA LYS A 20 -39.79 -13.44 19.07
C LYS A 20 -39.16 -12.13 18.56
N ALA A 21 -38.42 -12.22 17.46
CA ALA A 21 -37.69 -11.08 16.89
C ALA A 21 -38.61 -9.96 16.35
N SER A 22 -39.83 -10.29 15.92
CA SER A 22 -40.88 -9.34 15.53
C SER A 22 -41.27 -8.42 16.70
N ASP A 23 -41.59 -9.01 17.85
CA ASP A 23 -42.03 -8.29 19.05
C ASP A 23 -40.97 -7.29 19.54
N ARG A 24 -39.70 -7.65 19.29
CA ARG A 24 -38.52 -6.87 19.65
C ARG A 24 -38.34 -5.61 18.81
N LYS A 25 -38.72 -5.63 17.54
CA LYS A 25 -38.68 -4.47 16.63
C LYS A 25 -39.87 -3.56 16.91
N THR A 26 -41.07 -4.13 17.06
CA THR A 26 -42.28 -3.38 17.42
C THR A 26 -42.12 -2.65 18.77
N ALA A 27 -41.54 -3.30 19.78
CA ALA A 27 -41.26 -2.65 21.06
C ALA A 27 -40.21 -1.53 20.95
N ALA A 28 -39.26 -1.63 20.03
CA ALA A 28 -38.29 -0.56 19.78
C ALA A 28 -38.93 0.63 19.06
N TYR A 29 -39.83 0.36 18.11
CA TYR A 29 -40.61 1.39 17.43
C TYR A 29 -41.54 2.13 18.40
N LYS A 30 -42.26 1.41 19.28
CA LYS A 30 -43.08 2.05 20.34
C LYS A 30 -42.26 2.97 21.25
N ARG A 31 -41.01 2.60 21.56
CA ARG A 31 -40.09 3.47 22.31
C ARG A 31 -39.66 4.70 21.51
N ALA A 32 -39.44 4.58 20.20
CA ALA A 32 -39.18 5.72 19.35
C ALA A 32 -40.36 6.71 19.35
N VAL A 33 -41.57 6.20 19.17
CA VAL A 33 -42.81 7.02 19.17
C VAL A 33 -43.00 7.72 20.51
N ALA A 34 -42.74 7.05 21.63
CA ALA A 34 -42.85 7.67 22.96
C ALA A 34 -41.86 8.82 23.19
N ILE A 35 -40.71 8.83 22.51
CA ILE A 35 -39.66 9.85 22.69
C ILE A 35 -39.81 10.98 21.66
N LEU A 36 -40.11 10.65 20.41
CA LEU A 36 -40.09 11.59 19.29
C LEU A 36 -41.49 12.06 18.84
N GLY A 37 -42.54 11.33 19.22
CA GLY A 37 -43.88 11.47 18.62
C GLY A 37 -44.00 10.68 17.31
N GLU A 38 -45.22 10.20 17.03
CA GLU A 38 -45.49 9.35 15.86
C GLU A 38 -45.27 10.10 14.54
N GLU A 39 -45.77 11.33 14.45
CA GLU A 39 -45.61 12.16 13.25
C GLU A 39 -44.14 12.41 12.89
N ARG A 40 -43.30 12.68 13.90
CA ARG A 40 -41.87 12.92 13.69
C ARG A 40 -41.16 11.65 13.23
N VAL A 41 -41.48 10.49 13.81
CA VAL A 41 -40.92 9.20 13.39
C VAL A 41 -41.29 8.89 11.94
N GLN A 42 -42.54 9.13 11.55
CA GLN A 42 -43.00 8.93 10.18
C GLN A 42 -42.34 9.92 9.21
N GLN A 43 -42.16 11.18 9.63
CA GLN A 43 -41.46 12.18 8.81
C GLN A 43 -40.00 11.76 8.54
N ILE A 44 -39.26 11.40 9.59
CA ILE A 44 -37.87 10.95 9.46
C ILE A 44 -37.78 9.73 8.53
N ARG A 45 -38.74 8.81 8.62
CA ARG A 45 -38.80 7.64 7.74
C ARG A 45 -39.02 8.04 6.28
N ARG A 46 -39.99 8.92 6.01
CA ARG A 46 -40.30 9.39 4.66
C ARG A 46 -39.12 10.14 4.04
N ASP A 47 -38.51 11.03 4.80
CA ASP A 47 -37.33 11.79 4.36
C ASP A 47 -36.17 10.83 4.04
N TRP A 48 -35.90 9.86 4.91
CA TRP A 48 -34.85 8.88 4.70
C TRP A 48 -35.07 8.03 3.45
N ASP A 49 -36.30 7.56 3.23
CA ASP A 49 -36.64 6.72 2.08
C ASP A 49 -36.59 7.51 0.75
N SER A 50 -36.61 8.85 0.80
CA SER A 50 -36.47 9.72 -0.38
C SER A 50 -35.02 10.06 -0.77
N TRP A 51 -34.03 9.68 0.05
CA TRP A 51 -32.62 10.06 -0.14
C TRP A 51 -31.76 8.88 -0.63
N ASP A 52 -30.73 9.15 -1.43
CA ASP A 52 -29.69 8.16 -1.72
C ASP A 52 -28.67 8.12 -0.58
N THR A 53 -29.00 7.31 0.42
CA THR A 53 -28.20 7.12 1.64
C THR A 53 -27.17 5.99 1.53
N SER A 54 -26.90 5.50 0.32
CA SER A 54 -25.89 4.47 0.05
C SER A 54 -24.47 5.04 0.12
N TYR A 55 -23.47 4.18 0.29
CA TYR A 55 -22.08 4.63 0.46
C TYR A 55 -21.59 5.37 -0.79
N GLY A 56 -21.27 6.66 -0.65
CA GLY A 56 -20.92 7.53 -1.78
C GLY A 56 -22.11 8.20 -2.48
N GLY A 57 -23.34 7.96 -2.00
CA GLY A 57 -24.55 8.65 -2.45
C GLY A 57 -24.54 10.14 -2.12
N LYS A 58 -25.31 10.93 -2.89
CA LYS A 58 -25.31 12.40 -2.79
C LYS A 58 -25.70 12.89 -1.40
N GLU A 59 -26.64 12.21 -0.74
CA GLU A 59 -27.14 12.56 0.59
C GLU A 59 -26.50 11.72 1.71
N TRP A 60 -25.36 11.07 1.46
CA TRP A 60 -24.67 10.27 2.47
C TRP A 60 -24.31 11.09 3.72
N GLN A 61 -23.74 12.29 3.54
CA GLN A 61 -23.36 13.16 4.66
C GLN A 61 -24.59 13.66 5.44
N GLN A 62 -25.65 14.07 4.73
CA GLN A 62 -26.90 14.53 5.34
C GLN A 62 -27.56 13.43 6.18
N SER A 63 -27.54 12.19 5.69
CA SER A 63 -28.06 11.04 6.44
C SER A 63 -27.20 10.67 7.66
N GLU A 64 -25.91 11.02 7.71
CA GLU A 64 -25.12 10.92 8.95
C GLU A 64 -25.59 11.93 9.99
N GLY A 65 -25.96 13.15 9.57
CA GLY A 65 -26.53 14.17 10.44
C GLY A 65 -27.82 13.71 11.15
N VAL A 66 -28.71 13.03 10.43
CA VAL A 66 -29.93 12.45 11.03
C VAL A 66 -29.59 11.41 12.10
N VAL A 67 -28.64 10.50 11.82
CA VAL A 67 -28.23 9.48 12.80
C VAL A 67 -27.57 10.12 14.04
N LEU A 68 -26.75 11.15 13.85
CA LEU A 68 -26.13 11.90 14.94
C LEU A 68 -27.19 12.59 15.81
N GLN A 69 -28.18 13.23 15.20
CA GLN A 69 -29.29 13.85 15.92
C GLN A 69 -30.05 12.82 16.78
N LEU A 70 -30.35 11.64 16.23
CA LEU A 70 -31.02 10.57 16.98
C LEU A 70 -30.16 10.02 18.14
N LEU A 71 -28.84 9.94 17.95
CA LEU A 71 -27.90 9.54 19.01
C LEU A 71 -27.82 10.61 20.12
N GLN A 72 -27.81 11.90 19.76
CA GLN A 72 -27.81 13.01 20.71
C GLN A 72 -29.09 13.07 21.56
N LEU A 73 -30.22 12.65 20.99
CA LEU A 73 -31.49 12.45 21.72
C LEU A 73 -31.48 11.21 22.63
N GLY A 74 -30.35 10.52 22.76
CA GLY A 74 -30.18 9.37 23.65
C GLY A 74 -30.81 8.08 23.12
N LEU A 75 -31.18 8.02 21.83
CA LEU A 75 -31.77 6.81 21.27
C LEU A 75 -30.73 5.70 21.10
N SER A 76 -31.03 4.54 21.65
CA SER A 76 -30.19 3.35 21.43
C SER A 76 -30.17 2.94 19.96
N GLU A 77 -29.07 2.32 19.51
CA GLU A 77 -28.93 1.79 18.14
C GLU A 77 -30.15 0.97 17.69
N ARG A 78 -30.70 0.16 18.60
CA ARG A 78 -31.84 -0.70 18.30
C ARG A 78 -33.12 0.09 18.03
N VAL A 79 -33.29 1.25 18.67
CA VAL A 79 -34.42 2.15 18.43
C VAL A 79 -34.20 2.90 17.12
N ILE A 80 -32.99 3.40 16.86
CA ILE A 80 -32.63 4.04 15.59
C ILE A 80 -32.91 3.10 14.40
N ARG A 81 -32.47 1.84 14.49
CA ARG A 81 -32.71 0.81 13.46
C ARG A 81 -34.17 0.38 13.31
N ALA A 82 -35.04 0.75 14.26
CA ALA A 82 -36.47 0.54 14.13
C ALA A 82 -37.15 1.66 13.32
N ILE A 83 -36.54 2.85 13.28
CA ILE A 83 -37.03 4.03 12.53
C ILE A 83 -36.46 3.98 11.10
N ILE A 84 -35.13 3.87 10.96
CA ILE A 84 -34.42 3.95 9.67
C ILE A 84 -33.61 2.68 9.39
N PRO A 85 -33.46 2.27 8.11
CA PRO A 85 -32.75 1.05 7.73
C PRO A 85 -31.23 1.28 7.68
N VAL A 86 -30.63 1.55 8.85
CA VAL A 86 -29.19 1.84 8.97
C VAL A 86 -28.39 0.62 9.49
N GLY A 87 -27.19 0.43 8.95
CA GLY A 87 -26.26 -0.60 9.41
C GLY A 87 -25.68 -0.28 10.80
N GLY A 88 -25.49 -1.30 11.64
CA GLY A 88 -24.96 -1.13 13.00
C GLY A 88 -23.55 -0.52 13.02
N SER A 89 -22.72 -0.82 12.02
CA SER A 89 -21.39 -0.23 11.84
C SER A 89 -21.44 1.30 11.73
N ARG A 90 -22.40 1.84 10.97
CA ARG A 90 -22.59 3.29 10.79
C ARG A 90 -22.99 3.96 12.10
N VAL A 91 -23.94 3.37 12.84
CA VAL A 91 -24.35 3.90 14.15
C VAL A 91 -23.21 3.84 15.17
N ALA A 92 -22.44 2.75 15.20
CA ALA A 92 -21.30 2.60 16.11
C ALA A 92 -20.19 3.61 15.82
N ARG A 93 -19.87 3.84 14.53
CA ARG A 93 -18.90 4.87 14.11
C ARG A 93 -19.37 6.25 14.55
N LEU A 94 -20.63 6.61 14.30
CA LEU A 94 -21.18 7.92 14.64
C LEU A 94 -21.31 8.16 16.15
N ARG A 95 -21.62 7.11 16.93
CA ARG A 95 -21.56 7.19 18.39
C ARG A 95 -20.14 7.51 18.86
N LYS A 96 -19.14 6.87 18.28
CA LYS A 96 -17.73 7.16 18.59
C LYS A 96 -17.33 8.59 18.17
N VAL A 97 -17.91 9.15 17.10
CA VAL A 97 -17.73 10.57 16.75
C VAL A 97 -18.17 11.45 17.91
N LEU A 98 -19.35 11.17 18.49
CA LEU A 98 -19.89 11.95 19.61
C LEU A 98 -19.05 11.81 20.88
N GLU A 99 -18.47 10.63 21.12
CA GLU A 99 -17.65 10.36 22.30
C GLU A 99 -16.24 10.96 22.22
N VAL A 100 -15.60 10.95 21.04
CA VAL A 100 -14.15 11.24 20.89
C VAL A 100 -13.87 12.45 19.98
N GLY A 101 -14.88 13.01 19.32
CA GLY A 101 -14.74 14.13 18.37
C GLY A 101 -14.30 13.71 16.96
N ILE A 102 -14.62 14.53 15.96
CA ILE A 102 -14.45 14.27 14.51
C ILE A 102 -12.97 14.04 14.13
N GLU A 103 -12.04 14.71 14.81
CA GLU A 103 -10.59 14.64 14.54
C GLU A 103 -10.02 13.22 14.79
N SER A 104 -10.66 12.43 15.66
CA SER A 104 -10.17 11.10 16.05
C SER A 104 -10.57 9.96 15.11
N LEU A 105 -11.45 10.20 14.14
CA LEU A 105 -11.99 9.15 13.26
C LEU A 105 -11.37 9.15 11.86
N HIS A 106 -10.90 10.31 11.40
CA HIS A 106 -10.19 10.44 10.12
C HIS A 106 -8.68 10.24 10.26
N THR A 107 -8.16 10.26 11.48
CA THR A 107 -6.84 9.69 11.76
C THR A 107 -6.97 8.18 11.70
N ARG A 108 -6.87 7.64 10.48
CA ARG A 108 -6.61 6.24 10.20
C ARG A 108 -5.56 5.80 11.23
N ARG A 109 -5.98 5.03 12.24
CA ARG A 109 -5.10 4.53 13.30
C ARG A 109 -3.83 4.07 12.60
N ALA A 110 -2.68 4.64 12.96
CA ALA A 110 -1.41 4.26 12.33
C ALA A 110 -1.38 2.72 12.29
N LYS A 111 -1.26 2.16 11.08
CA LYS A 111 -1.25 0.71 10.93
C LYS A 111 -0.15 0.21 11.85
N LEU A 112 -0.52 -0.59 12.85
CA LEU A 112 0.47 -1.21 13.72
C LEU A 112 1.42 -1.97 12.80
N THR A 113 2.69 -1.59 12.82
CA THR A 113 3.72 -2.26 12.05
C THR A 113 3.70 -3.71 12.49
N PRO A 114 3.48 -4.67 11.57
CA PRO A 114 3.46 -6.08 11.94
C PRO A 114 4.75 -6.43 12.68
N TRP A 115 4.69 -7.26 13.72
CA TRP A 115 5.88 -7.61 14.51
C TRP A 115 7.01 -8.22 13.68
N HIS A 116 6.67 -8.81 12.53
CA HIS A 116 7.63 -9.38 11.58
C HIS A 116 8.17 -8.36 10.57
N ALA A 117 7.60 -7.17 10.49
CA ALA A 117 8.09 -6.11 9.60
C ALA A 117 9.46 -5.63 10.09
N PHE A 118 10.35 -5.38 9.14
CA PHE A 118 11.67 -4.84 9.42
C PHE A 118 11.57 -3.38 9.86
N THR A 119 12.43 -2.99 10.79
CA THR A 119 12.51 -1.62 11.29
C THR A 119 13.20 -0.72 10.28
N GLU A 120 13.09 0.61 10.44
CA GLU A 120 13.81 1.56 9.59
C GLU A 120 15.34 1.36 9.66
N ASP A 121 15.84 0.94 10.83
CA ASP A 121 17.25 0.63 11.06
C ASP A 121 17.71 -0.60 10.24
N ASP A 122 16.88 -1.63 10.14
CA ASP A 122 17.16 -2.79 9.29
C ASP A 122 17.22 -2.40 7.80
N VAL A 123 16.32 -1.51 7.37
CA VAL A 123 16.31 -0.98 6.00
C VAL A 123 17.54 -0.10 5.75
N ALA A 124 17.95 0.70 6.72
CA ALA A 124 19.15 1.53 6.64
C ALA A 124 20.40 0.66 6.49
N ARG A 125 20.53 -0.43 7.27
CA ARG A 125 21.62 -1.40 7.12
C ARG A 125 21.61 -2.08 5.76
N PHE A 126 20.44 -2.49 5.27
CA PHE A 126 20.30 -3.04 3.92
C PHE A 126 20.80 -2.05 2.86
N LYS A 127 20.37 -0.79 2.93
CA LYS A 127 20.83 0.26 2.00
C LYS A 127 22.33 0.51 2.11
N ALA A 128 22.89 0.48 3.32
CA ALA A 128 24.32 0.62 3.55
C ALA A 128 25.11 -0.53 2.92
N HIS A 129 24.64 -1.77 3.03
CA HIS A 129 25.23 -2.90 2.30
C HIS A 129 25.11 -2.73 0.78
N CYS A 130 23.95 -2.32 0.26
CA CYS A 130 23.79 -2.07 -1.18
C CYS A 130 24.73 -0.98 -1.70
N ALA A 131 25.08 0.01 -0.88
CA ALA A 131 26.02 1.08 -1.24
C ALA A 131 27.46 0.59 -1.45
N THR A 132 27.81 -0.62 -0.98
CA THR A 132 29.13 -1.23 -1.23
C THR A 132 29.22 -1.95 -2.58
N TRP A 133 28.09 -2.08 -3.30
CA TRP A 133 28.07 -2.78 -4.58
C TRP A 133 28.84 -2.01 -5.64
N ILE A 134 29.81 -2.70 -6.26
CA ILE A 134 30.57 -2.15 -7.38
C ILE A 134 29.78 -2.41 -8.66
N LEU A 135 29.04 -1.38 -9.08
CA LEU A 135 28.16 -1.42 -10.23
C LEU A 135 28.75 -0.63 -11.40
N GLU A 136 28.59 -1.18 -12.60
CA GLU A 136 28.78 -0.47 -13.85
C GLU A 136 27.44 -0.02 -14.42
N ASP A 137 27.43 1.15 -15.04
CA ASP A 137 26.24 1.64 -15.72
C ASP A 137 26.03 0.93 -17.06
N GLY A 138 24.79 0.57 -17.31
CA GLY A 138 24.30 0.12 -18.60
C GLY A 138 24.26 1.23 -19.64
N PHE A 139 24.09 0.83 -20.90
CA PHE A 139 23.86 1.77 -21.98
C PHE A 139 22.58 2.57 -21.72
N THR A 140 22.73 3.89 -21.67
CA THR A 140 21.62 4.81 -21.53
C THR A 140 20.93 4.96 -22.88
N CYS A 141 19.62 4.72 -22.90
CA CYS A 141 18.76 5.05 -24.02
C CYS A 141 17.62 5.91 -23.48
N ALA A 142 17.18 6.92 -24.23
CA ALA A 142 16.08 7.82 -23.84
C ALA A 142 14.79 7.08 -23.42
N HIS A 143 14.62 5.84 -23.86
CA HIS A 143 13.42 5.03 -23.63
C HIS A 143 13.54 4.05 -22.44
N ARG A 144 14.70 3.93 -21.79
CA ARG A 144 14.91 2.95 -20.71
C ARG A 144 15.58 3.61 -19.50
N HIS A 145 15.08 3.28 -18.31
CA HIS A 145 15.78 3.62 -17.08
C HIS A 145 17.22 3.07 -17.12
N PRO A 146 18.23 3.84 -16.67
CA PRO A 146 19.59 3.37 -16.59
C PRO A 146 19.66 2.08 -15.77
N ARG A 147 20.00 0.98 -16.43
CA ARG A 147 20.26 -0.29 -15.76
C ARG A 147 21.67 -0.24 -15.18
N GLN A 148 21.88 -0.92 -14.05
CA GLN A 148 23.19 -1.05 -13.43
C GLN A 148 23.53 -2.53 -13.31
N TYR A 149 24.78 -2.90 -13.56
CA TYR A 149 25.23 -4.27 -13.58
C TYR A 149 26.38 -4.48 -12.61
N PHE A 150 26.46 -5.66 -11.99
CA PHE A 150 27.66 -6.04 -11.27
C PHE A 150 28.79 -6.32 -12.25
N THR A 151 29.99 -5.86 -11.89
CA THR A 151 31.22 -6.10 -12.65
C THR A 151 31.78 -7.51 -12.43
N GLU A 152 31.37 -8.18 -11.35
CA GLU A 152 31.91 -9.48 -10.96
C GLU A 152 31.37 -10.64 -11.84
N PRO A 153 32.26 -11.48 -12.40
CA PRO A 153 31.83 -12.62 -13.19
C PRO A 153 31.18 -13.71 -12.31
N LYS A 154 30.18 -14.41 -12.86
CA LYS A 154 29.47 -15.54 -12.22
C LYS A 154 28.76 -15.19 -10.90
N LEU A 155 28.52 -13.90 -10.63
CA LEU A 155 27.74 -13.49 -9.47
C LEU A 155 26.28 -13.96 -9.58
N THR A 156 25.72 -14.41 -8.46
CA THR A 156 24.30 -14.76 -8.32
C THR A 156 23.69 -14.02 -7.15
N TRP A 157 22.37 -13.81 -7.17
CA TRP A 157 21.70 -13.14 -6.05
C TRP A 157 21.84 -13.89 -4.73
N LYS A 158 22.01 -15.23 -4.78
CA LYS A 158 22.29 -16.03 -3.60
C LYS A 158 23.65 -15.68 -2.99
N ILE A 159 24.66 -15.47 -3.83
CA ILE A 159 26.00 -15.04 -3.38
C ILE A 159 25.94 -13.64 -2.78
N VAL A 160 25.24 -12.70 -3.43
CA VAL A 160 25.07 -11.33 -2.90
C VAL A 160 24.33 -11.36 -1.56
N HIS A 161 23.28 -12.16 -1.44
CA HIS A 161 22.54 -12.32 -0.19
C HIS A 161 23.41 -12.94 0.92
N ALA A 162 24.24 -13.94 0.60
CA ALA A 162 25.19 -14.51 1.57
C ALA A 162 26.17 -13.44 2.09
N ARG A 163 26.73 -12.63 1.19
CA ARG A 163 27.60 -11.50 1.57
C ARG A 163 26.88 -10.50 2.48
N TYR A 164 25.62 -10.18 2.18
CA TYR A 164 24.80 -9.35 3.04
C TYR A 164 24.65 -9.96 4.45
N VAL A 165 24.32 -11.25 4.55
CA VAL A 165 24.19 -11.93 5.84
C VAL A 165 25.52 -11.88 6.62
N ASP A 166 26.64 -12.18 5.96
CA ASP A 166 27.97 -12.16 6.57
C ASP A 166 28.37 -10.75 7.03
N ASP A 167 28.10 -9.72 6.21
CA ASP A 167 28.39 -8.33 6.54
C ASP A 167 27.60 -7.85 7.76
N ILE A 168 26.30 -8.18 7.82
CA ILE A 168 25.45 -7.81 8.94
C ILE A 168 25.89 -8.55 10.21
N ALA A 169 26.12 -9.86 10.14
CA ALA A 169 26.57 -10.65 11.28
C ALA A 169 27.93 -10.19 11.82
N ARG A 170 28.84 -9.74 10.94
CA ARG A 170 30.14 -9.18 11.35
C ARG A 170 30.02 -7.83 12.06
N ILE A 171 29.11 -6.97 11.62
CA ILE A 171 28.90 -5.64 12.23
C ILE A 171 28.14 -5.77 13.55
N ASN A 172 27.12 -6.62 13.58
CA ASN A 172 26.32 -6.88 14.77
C ASN A 172 25.79 -8.32 14.73
N PRO A 173 26.36 -9.23 15.54
CA PRO A 173 25.96 -10.64 15.57
C PRO A 173 24.49 -10.87 15.94
N ASP A 174 23.89 -9.95 16.69
CA ASP A 174 22.50 -10.03 17.15
C ASP A 174 21.52 -9.33 16.19
N ALA A 175 22.02 -8.70 15.12
CA ALA A 175 21.17 -8.01 14.15
C ALA A 175 20.37 -9.01 13.30
N ARG A 176 19.10 -8.68 13.08
CA ARG A 176 18.22 -9.48 12.25
C ARG A 176 18.60 -9.34 10.78
N THR A 177 18.79 -10.46 10.09
CA THR A 177 19.05 -10.48 8.65
C THR A 177 17.77 -10.71 7.84
N LEU A 178 17.65 -10.06 6.68
CA LEU A 178 16.62 -10.36 5.69
C LEU A 178 16.73 -11.81 5.19
N SER A 179 15.61 -12.51 5.10
CA SER A 179 15.54 -13.77 4.35
C SER A 179 15.80 -13.51 2.86
N TYR A 180 16.26 -14.52 2.12
CA TYR A 180 16.54 -14.39 0.69
C TYR A 180 15.35 -13.80 -0.10
N SER A 181 14.12 -14.27 0.17
CA SER A 181 12.91 -13.76 -0.47
C SER A 181 12.69 -12.26 -0.25
N HIS A 182 12.77 -11.81 1.01
CA HIS A 182 12.60 -10.40 1.35
C HIS A 182 13.76 -9.56 0.82
N PHE A 183 14.98 -10.07 0.86
CA PHE A 183 16.14 -9.40 0.26
C PHE A 183 15.90 -9.10 -1.22
N ILE A 184 15.38 -10.06 -2.00
CA ILE A 184 15.06 -9.84 -3.41
C ILE A 184 13.95 -8.81 -3.57
N GLN A 185 12.88 -8.87 -2.77
CA GLN A 185 11.78 -7.91 -2.83
C GLN A 185 12.27 -6.48 -2.53
N TYR A 186 13.03 -6.30 -1.45
CA TYR A 186 13.57 -5.00 -1.06
C TYR A 186 14.57 -4.47 -2.09
N LYS A 187 15.41 -5.35 -2.65
CA LYS A 187 16.28 -5.00 -3.77
C LYS A 187 15.46 -4.51 -4.96
N GLN A 188 14.37 -5.19 -5.32
CA GLN A 188 13.53 -4.79 -6.45
C GLN A 188 12.84 -3.45 -6.21
N ASP A 189 12.40 -3.19 -4.98
CA ASP A 189 11.73 -1.96 -4.58
C ASP A 189 12.68 -0.76 -4.57
N TYR A 190 13.81 -0.88 -3.87
CA TYR A 190 14.77 0.23 -3.72
C TYR A 190 15.76 0.36 -4.90
N PHE A 191 16.05 -0.72 -5.61
CA PHE A 191 17.06 -0.79 -6.67
C PHE A 191 16.55 -1.55 -7.91
N PRO A 192 15.45 -1.10 -8.54
CA PRO A 192 14.80 -1.80 -9.64
C PRO A 192 15.69 -1.94 -10.89
N GLY A 193 16.64 -1.03 -11.08
CA GLY A 193 17.57 -1.01 -12.21
C GLY A 193 18.77 -1.97 -12.09
N VAL A 194 19.03 -2.53 -10.91
CA VAL A 194 20.22 -3.36 -10.68
C VAL A 194 20.00 -4.79 -11.19
N ARG A 195 20.97 -5.29 -11.94
CA ARG A 195 21.00 -6.60 -12.61
C ARG A 195 22.36 -7.27 -12.36
N LEU A 196 22.39 -8.61 -12.40
CA LEU A 196 23.62 -9.35 -12.10
C LEU A 196 24.64 -9.33 -13.25
N LYS A 197 24.14 -9.35 -14.49
CA LYS A 197 24.96 -9.41 -15.70
C LYS A 197 24.27 -8.63 -16.80
N ARG A 198 25.06 -8.06 -17.70
CA ARG A 198 24.57 -7.56 -18.99
C ARG A 198 24.05 -8.74 -19.81
N THR A 199 22.87 -8.59 -20.41
CA THR A 199 22.46 -9.47 -21.52
C THR A 199 22.95 -8.88 -22.83
N ALA A 200 23.12 -9.69 -23.87
CA ALA A 200 23.45 -9.20 -25.21
C ALA A 200 22.37 -8.23 -25.76
N GLU A 201 21.15 -8.34 -25.24
CA GLU A 201 19.97 -7.54 -25.57
C GLU A 201 19.88 -6.20 -24.80
N ASP A 202 20.87 -5.87 -23.97
CA ASP A 202 20.92 -4.59 -23.24
C ASP A 202 21.45 -3.41 -24.09
N ILE A 203 21.66 -3.65 -25.38
CA ILE A 203 21.91 -2.62 -26.40
C ILE A 203 20.53 -2.09 -26.86
N CYS A 204 20.38 -0.78 -27.06
CA CYS A 204 19.11 -0.25 -27.58
C CYS A 204 18.88 -0.73 -29.03
N ASP A 205 17.62 -0.87 -29.44
CA ASP A 205 17.27 -1.36 -30.78
C ASP A 205 17.90 -0.53 -31.91
N CYS A 206 18.16 0.76 -31.66
CA CYS A 206 18.87 1.65 -32.60
C CYS A 206 20.35 1.25 -32.74
N CYS A 207 21.06 1.06 -31.63
CA CYS A 207 22.46 0.61 -31.63
C CYS A 207 22.61 -0.81 -32.21
N VAL A 208 21.67 -1.72 -31.93
CA VAL A 208 21.66 -3.06 -32.55
C VAL A 208 21.50 -2.95 -34.06
N ARG A 209 20.60 -2.09 -34.54
CA ARG A 209 20.39 -1.85 -35.97
C ARG A 209 21.64 -1.29 -36.65
N LEU A 210 22.31 -0.33 -36.01
CA LEU A 210 23.57 0.24 -36.52
C LEU A 210 24.70 -0.78 -36.52
N ASP A 211 24.78 -1.66 -35.52
CA ASP A 211 25.76 -2.75 -35.47
C ASP A 211 25.51 -3.81 -36.55
N ILE A 212 24.24 -4.12 -36.84
CA ILE A 212 23.86 -5.01 -37.95
C ILE A 212 24.27 -4.39 -39.30
N LEU A 213 24.01 -3.10 -39.51
CA LEU A 213 24.42 -2.39 -40.74
C LEU A 213 25.95 -2.38 -40.90
N PHE A 214 26.69 -2.20 -39.81
CA PHE A 214 28.15 -2.20 -39.83
C PHE A 214 28.77 -3.58 -40.13
N GLN A 215 28.05 -4.66 -39.88
CA GLN A 215 28.49 -6.04 -40.16
C GLN A 215 28.20 -6.48 -41.61
N GLN A 216 27.55 -5.65 -42.43
CA GLN A 216 27.29 -5.99 -43.82
C GLN A 216 28.61 -5.99 -44.62
N PRO A 217 28.90 -7.07 -45.37
CA PRO A 217 30.16 -7.20 -46.11
C PRO A 217 30.28 -6.22 -47.29
N ASP A 218 29.15 -5.67 -47.73
CA ASP A 218 29.04 -4.87 -48.97
C ASP A 218 28.99 -3.36 -48.70
N ILE A 219 29.21 -2.92 -47.45
CA ILE A 219 29.17 -1.51 -47.09
C ILE A 219 30.38 -0.76 -47.67
N SER A 220 30.12 0.35 -48.36
CA SER A 220 31.20 1.22 -48.84
C SER A 220 31.89 1.94 -47.67
N GLU A 221 33.12 2.41 -47.89
CA GLU A 221 33.88 3.13 -46.87
C GLU A 221 33.18 4.43 -46.44
N GLU A 222 32.51 5.10 -47.39
CA GLU A 222 31.71 6.31 -47.14
C GLU A 222 30.47 6.02 -46.28
N GLU A 223 29.72 4.95 -46.59
CA GLU A 223 28.56 4.54 -45.78
C GLU A 223 28.98 4.10 -44.37
N ARG A 224 30.16 3.48 -44.25
CA ARG A 224 30.73 3.07 -42.98
C ARG A 224 31.05 4.26 -42.08
N GLU A 225 31.59 5.34 -42.64
CA GLU A 225 31.84 6.59 -41.91
C GLU A 225 30.53 7.25 -41.45
N VAL A 226 29.49 7.24 -42.28
CA VAL A 226 28.16 7.75 -41.94
C VAL A 226 27.54 6.97 -40.77
N VAL A 227 27.56 5.64 -40.82
CA VAL A 227 27.04 4.77 -39.76
C VAL A 227 27.83 4.97 -38.45
N LEU A 228 29.15 5.13 -38.52
CA LEU A 228 29.98 5.44 -37.35
C LEU A 228 29.67 6.82 -36.76
N LEU A 229 29.44 7.82 -37.60
CA LEU A 229 29.07 9.17 -37.18
C LEU A 229 27.68 9.16 -36.52
N GLU A 230 26.72 8.43 -37.08
CA GLU A 230 25.38 8.26 -36.53
C GLU A 230 25.41 7.57 -35.16
N LYS A 231 26.17 6.47 -35.04
CA LYS A 231 26.38 5.78 -33.76
C LYS A 231 27.03 6.69 -32.71
N ARG A 232 28.03 7.48 -33.11
CA ARG A 232 28.70 8.44 -32.21
C ARG A 232 27.74 9.54 -31.76
N THR A 233 26.92 10.06 -32.66
CA THR A 233 25.91 11.08 -32.36
C THR A 233 24.87 10.55 -31.39
N HIS A 234 24.34 9.34 -31.63
CA HIS A 234 23.37 8.69 -30.74
C HIS A 234 23.92 8.51 -29.32
N LEU A 235 25.19 8.10 -29.19
CA LEU A 235 25.85 7.96 -27.88
C LEU A 235 26.06 9.33 -27.20
N ASN A 236 26.47 10.34 -27.95
CA ASN A 236 26.69 11.69 -27.43
C ASN A 236 25.39 12.34 -26.94
N GLU A 237 24.29 12.17 -27.67
CA GLU A 237 22.96 12.64 -27.27
C GLU A 237 22.52 11.97 -25.97
N ALA A 238 22.71 10.65 -25.85
CA ALA A 238 22.41 9.93 -24.62
C ALA A 238 23.25 10.42 -23.42
N ILE A 239 24.52 10.75 -23.64
CA ILE A 239 25.40 11.34 -22.62
C ILE A 239 24.95 12.76 -22.24
N ALA A 240 24.55 13.58 -23.21
CA ALA A 240 24.06 14.93 -22.95
C ALA A 240 22.74 14.89 -22.15
N GLN A 241 21.81 14.01 -22.52
CA GLN A 241 20.59 13.75 -21.75
C GLN A 241 20.90 13.28 -20.33
N ARG A 242 21.88 12.40 -20.13
CA ARG A 242 22.34 11.99 -18.79
C ARG A 242 22.79 13.19 -17.96
N ARG A 243 23.63 14.06 -18.51
CA ARG A 243 24.11 15.26 -17.80
C ARG A 243 22.95 16.17 -17.42
N PHE A 244 22.00 16.34 -18.32
CA PHE A 244 20.80 17.13 -18.08
C PHE A 244 19.91 16.53 -16.97
N VAL A 245 19.60 15.23 -17.04
CA VAL A 245 18.77 14.55 -16.02
C VAL A 245 19.46 14.54 -14.66
N GLN A 246 20.77 14.30 -14.60
CA GLN A 246 21.52 14.38 -13.34
C GLN A 246 21.53 15.80 -12.77
N LEU A 247 21.66 16.82 -13.63
CA LEU A 247 21.55 18.21 -13.23
C LEU A 247 20.15 18.51 -12.68
N CYS A 248 19.09 18.07 -13.37
CA CYS A 248 17.71 18.22 -12.90
C CYS A 248 17.46 17.49 -11.57
N GLN A 249 17.96 16.26 -11.39
CA GLN A 249 17.85 15.54 -10.13
C GLN A 249 18.60 16.24 -8.99
N ARG A 250 19.75 16.85 -9.26
CA ARG A 250 20.50 17.62 -8.26
C ARG A 250 19.83 18.94 -7.91
N LEU A 251 19.22 19.61 -8.90
CA LEU A 251 18.56 20.91 -8.71
C LEU A 251 17.13 20.78 -8.13
N TYR A 252 16.42 19.69 -8.44
CA TYR A 252 15.00 19.52 -8.13
C TYR A 252 14.70 18.26 -7.30
N GLY A 253 15.73 17.58 -6.77
CA GLY A 253 15.68 16.28 -6.09
C GLY A 253 14.87 16.17 -4.79
N PHE A 254 14.05 17.16 -4.45
CA PHE A 254 13.07 17.07 -3.35
C PHE A 254 11.62 16.94 -3.81
N ALA A 255 11.31 17.10 -5.11
CA ALA A 255 9.92 17.20 -5.57
C ALA A 255 9.33 15.94 -6.20
N CYS A 256 10.13 14.92 -6.56
CA CYS A 256 9.62 13.73 -7.26
C CYS A 256 9.36 12.49 -6.37
N ALA A 257 9.55 12.58 -5.05
CA ALA A 257 9.18 11.49 -4.13
C ALA A 257 7.72 11.57 -3.64
N SER A 258 6.93 12.54 -4.12
CA SER A 258 5.58 12.83 -3.58
C SER A 258 4.53 13.02 -4.68
N ALA A 259 4.62 12.28 -5.78
CA ALA A 259 3.63 12.33 -6.86
C ALA A 259 2.94 10.97 -7.15
N ASP A 260 2.98 10.04 -6.20
CA ASP A 260 2.07 8.88 -6.16
C ASP A 260 1.29 8.88 -4.84
N PHE A 261 0.49 9.92 -4.66
CA PHE A 261 -0.65 9.93 -3.76
C PHE A 261 -1.71 10.85 -4.35
N ILE A 262 -2.48 10.34 -5.30
CA ILE A 262 -3.94 10.54 -5.53
C ILE A 262 -4.43 9.30 -6.28
#